data_AF-A0ABD5EJA4-F1
#
_entry.id   AF-A0ABD5EJA4-F1
#
_cell.length_a   1.000
_cell.length_b   1.000
_cell.length_c   1.000
_cell.angle_alpha   90.00
_cell.angle_beta   90.00
_cell.angle_gamma   90.00
#
_symmetry.space_group_name_H-M   'P 1'
#
loop_
_entity.id
_entity.type
_entity.pdbx_description
1 polymer ?
#
loop_
_entity_poly.entity_id
_entity_poly.type
_entity_poly.pdbx_seq_one_letter_code
_entity_poly.pdbx_strand_id
1 'polypeptide(L)'
;MNRAGREAAARQIMERPAPPVPSELCGDAVRRGGRMLRRRRAARRLLWLFLLAAALAFTLWALTARPWVEPPSQTTPPLTGW
;
A
#
# COMPACT_ATOMS: atom_id res chain seq x y z
N MET A 1 6.49 -33.26 19.46
CA MET A 1 6.46 -33.98 18.17
C MET A 1 7.75 -33.66 17.41
N ASN A 2 8.56 -34.66 17.09
CA ASN A 2 9.92 -34.46 16.57
C ASN A 2 9.91 -34.09 15.08
N ARG A 3 10.97 -33.43 14.56
CA ARG A 3 11.06 -32.99 13.15
C ARG A 3 10.87 -34.15 12.16
N ALA A 4 11.48 -35.30 12.44
CA ALA A 4 11.32 -36.53 11.66
C ALA A 4 9.86 -37.03 11.62
N GLY A 5 9.11 -36.89 12.72
CA GLY A 5 7.69 -37.26 12.76
C GLY A 5 6.81 -36.36 11.89
N ARG A 6 7.14 -35.06 11.80
CA ARG A 6 6.47 -34.13 10.88
C ARG A 6 6.77 -34.44 9.42
N GLU A 7 8.01 -34.79 9.10
CA GLU A 7 8.41 -35.17 7.73
C GLU A 7 7.75 -36.48 7.28
N ALA A 8 7.65 -37.47 8.17
CA ALA A 8 6.95 -38.72 7.89
C ALA A 8 5.44 -38.50 7.66
N ALA A 9 4.80 -37.67 8.48
CA ALA A 9 3.39 -37.31 8.30
C ALA A 9 3.16 -36.53 6.99
N ALA A 10 4.05 -35.59 6.65
CA ALA A 10 3.97 -34.85 5.39
C ALA A 10 4.14 -35.78 4.18
N ARG A 11 5.10 -36.70 4.20
CA ARG A 11 5.28 -37.71 3.13
C ARG A 11 4.06 -38.58 2.96
N GLN A 12 3.46 -39.05 4.05
CA GLN A 12 2.24 -39.87 4.00
C GLN A 12 1.05 -39.12 3.38
N ILE A 13 0.93 -37.81 3.63
CA ILE A 13 -0.11 -36.97 3.02
C ILE A 13 0.16 -36.77 1.52
N MET A 14 1.43 -36.61 1.12
CA MET A 14 1.83 -36.41 -0.28
C MET A 14 1.80 -37.69 -1.12
N GLU A 15 2.06 -38.85 -0.51
CA GLU A 15 1.97 -40.17 -1.17
C GLU A 15 0.52 -40.60 -1.40
N ARG A 16 -0.45 -39.97 -0.71
CA ARG A 16 -1.86 -40.28 -0.92
C ARG A 16 -2.32 -39.75 -2.28
N PRO A 17 -2.94 -40.58 -3.13
CA PRO A 17 -3.43 -40.13 -4.43
C PRO A 17 -4.42 -38.98 -4.25
N ALA A 18 -4.17 -37.88 -4.97
CA ALA A 18 -5.04 -36.72 -4.92
C ALA A 18 -6.45 -37.13 -5.40
N PRO A 19 -7.51 -36.84 -4.62
CA PRO A 19 -8.86 -37.17 -5.04
C PRO A 19 -9.19 -36.47 -6.36
N PRO A 20 -9.94 -37.11 -7.28
CA PRO A 20 -10.27 -36.54 -8.57
C PRO A 20 -11.10 -35.26 -8.35
N VAL A 21 -10.48 -34.12 -8.67
CA VAL A 21 -11.15 -32.82 -8.61
C VAL A 21 -11.79 -32.51 -9.97
N PRO A 22 -13.02 -31.97 -10.00
CA PRO A 22 -13.64 -31.49 -11.23
C PRO A 22 -12.75 -30.43 -11.91
N SER A 23 -12.55 -30.54 -13.23
CA SER A 23 -11.74 -29.58 -14.02
C SER A 23 -12.28 -28.14 -13.96
N GLU A 24 -13.61 -28.01 -13.83
CA GLU A 24 -14.35 -26.76 -13.67
C GLU A 24 -13.96 -25.98 -12.38
N LEU A 25 -13.49 -26.69 -11.35
CA LEU A 25 -13.26 -26.12 -10.01
C LEU A 25 -12.12 -25.10 -9.99
N CYS A 26 -11.07 -25.33 -10.79
CA CYS A 26 -9.95 -24.40 -10.92
C CYS A 26 -10.40 -23.11 -11.63
N GLY A 27 -11.22 -23.23 -12.68
CA GLY A 27 -11.82 -22.10 -13.39
C GLY A 27 -12.74 -21.27 -12.50
N ASP A 28 -13.59 -21.92 -11.72
CA ASP A 28 -14.49 -21.28 -10.75
C ASP A 28 -13.73 -20.57 -9.62
N ALA A 29 -12.68 -21.18 -9.08
CA ALA A 29 -11.82 -20.59 -8.05
C ALA A 29 -11.09 -19.35 -8.56
N VAL A 30 -10.54 -19.40 -9.79
CA VAL A 30 -9.90 -18.25 -10.44
C VAL A 30 -10.92 -17.14 -10.72
N ARG A 31 -12.14 -17.50 -11.17
CA ARG A 31 -13.20 -16.53 -11.48
C ARG A 31 -13.76 -15.86 -10.21
N ARG A 32 -13.82 -16.57 -9.08
CA ARG A 32 -14.15 -15.99 -7.76
C ARG A 32 -12.98 -15.18 -7.17
N GLY A 33 -11.75 -15.69 -7.25
CA GLY A 33 -10.55 -15.07 -6.67
C GLY A 33 -10.06 -13.81 -7.39
N GLY A 34 -10.34 -13.69 -8.69
CA GLY A 34 -9.96 -12.54 -9.51
C GLY A 34 -10.51 -11.21 -8.99
N ARG A 35 -11.71 -11.21 -8.39
CA ARG A 35 -12.30 -9.99 -7.80
C ARG A 35 -11.52 -9.51 -6.58
N MET A 36 -11.05 -10.42 -5.74
CA MET A 36 -10.26 -10.12 -4.53
C MET A 36 -8.88 -9.56 -4.91
N LEU A 37 -8.24 -10.12 -5.93
CA LEU A 37 -6.95 -9.64 -6.45
C LEU A 37 -7.07 -8.26 -7.11
N ARG A 38 -8.13 -8.03 -7.91
CA ARG A 38 -8.40 -6.72 -8.52
C ARG A 38 -8.65 -5.65 -7.48
N ARG A 39 -9.40 -5.96 -6.40
CA ARG A 39 -9.61 -5.05 -5.27
C ARG A 39 -8.31 -4.66 -4.59
N ARG A 40 -7.40 -5.60 -4.32
CA ARG A 40 -6.09 -5.29 -3.72
C ARG A 40 -5.23 -4.39 -4.60
N ARG A 41 -5.19 -4.67 -5.92
CA ARG A 41 -4.47 -3.81 -6.87
C ARG A 41 -5.10 -2.41 -6.98
N ALA A 42 -6.42 -2.33 -7.04
CA ALA A 42 -7.14 -1.06 -7.08
C ALA A 42 -6.94 -0.26 -5.79
N ALA A 43 -7.07 -0.88 -4.62
CA ALA A 43 -6.83 -0.25 -3.33
C ALA A 43 -5.40 0.27 -3.20
N ARG A 44 -4.40 -0.50 -3.64
CA ARG A 44 -3.01 -0.05 -3.63
C ARG A 44 -2.74 1.08 -4.61
N ARG A 45 -3.37 1.08 -5.79
CA ARG A 45 -3.31 2.21 -6.72
C ARG A 45 -3.99 3.46 -6.16
N LEU A 46 -5.17 3.31 -5.57
CA LEU A 46 -5.89 4.39 -4.90
C LEU A 46 -5.06 4.98 -3.76
N LEU A 47 -4.45 4.13 -2.93
CA LEU A 47 -3.56 4.58 -1.86
C LEU A 47 -2.37 5.36 -2.41
N TRP A 48 -1.71 4.86 -3.46
CA TRP A 48 -0.61 5.58 -4.11
C TRP A 48 -1.04 6.91 -4.70
N LEU A 49 -2.17 6.95 -5.40
CA LEU A 49 -2.72 8.20 -5.94
C LEU A 49 -3.05 9.20 -4.82
N PHE A 50 -3.61 8.72 -3.71
CA PHE A 50 -3.95 9.55 -2.56
C PHE A 50 -2.69 10.11 -1.89
N LEU A 51 -1.66 9.27 -1.70
CA LEU A 51 -0.36 9.71 -1.17
C LEU A 51 0.30 10.74 -2.09
N LEU A 52 0.25 10.54 -3.40
CA LEU A 52 0.84 11.46 -4.38
C LEU A 52 0.08 12.80 -4.40
N ALA A 53 -1.25 12.77 -4.35
CA ALA A 53 -2.08 13.96 -4.21
C ALA A 53 -1.80 14.72 -2.90
N ALA A 54 -1.68 14.01 -1.77
CA ALA A 54 -1.35 14.62 -0.49
C ALA A 54 0.05 15.25 -0.49
N ALA A 55 1.04 14.57 -1.08
CA ALA A 55 2.39 15.11 -1.24
C ALA A 55 2.38 16.38 -2.09
N LEU A 56 1.69 16.38 -3.24
CA LEU A 56 1.55 17.57 -4.08
C LEU A 56 0.86 18.72 -3.34
N ALA A 57 -0.25 18.46 -2.66
CA ALA A 57 -0.95 19.47 -1.87
C ALA A 57 -0.04 20.08 -0.79
N PHE A 58 0.73 19.23 -0.09
CA PHE A 58 1.70 19.68 0.91
C PHE A 58 2.83 20.51 0.29
N THR A 59 3.40 20.07 -0.83
CA THR A 59 4.45 20.81 -1.54
C THR A 59 3.95 22.16 -2.04
N LEU A 60 2.76 22.19 -2.63
CA LEU A 60 2.14 23.44 -3.11
C LEU A 60 1.88 24.39 -1.95
N TRP A 61 1.32 23.89 -0.85
CA TRP A 61 1.12 24.69 0.36
C TRP A 61 2.45 25.23 0.91
N ALA A 62 3.49 24.40 0.98
CA ALA A 62 4.80 24.82 1.47
C ALA A 62 5.44 25.88 0.56
N LEU A 63 5.24 25.79 -0.75
CA LEU A 63 5.72 26.77 -1.74
C LEU A 63 4.97 28.11 -1.65
N THR A 64 3.67 28.09 -1.40
CA THR A 64 2.85 29.30 -1.32
C THR A 64 2.96 30.00 0.04
N ALA A 65 2.86 29.24 1.13
CA ALA A 65 2.93 29.78 2.49
C ALA A 65 4.36 30.18 2.88
N ARG A 66 5.38 29.61 2.22
CA ARG A 66 6.80 29.79 2.54
C ARG A 66 7.04 29.88 4.06
N PRO A 67 6.63 28.87 4.86
CA PRO A 67 6.66 28.97 6.33
C PRO A 67 8.08 29.13 6.90
N TRP A 68 9.09 28.88 6.08
CA TRP A 68 10.51 28.99 6.36
C TRP A 68 11.06 30.40 6.10
N VAL A 69 10.25 31.33 5.60
CA VAL A 69 10.64 32.73 5.43
C VAL A 69 10.38 33.43 6.75
N GLU A 70 11.46 33.86 7.39
CA GLU A 70 11.41 34.76 8.54
C GLU A 70 10.55 35.98 8.15
N PRO A 71 9.49 36.31 8.91
CA PRO A 71 8.72 37.53 8.67
C PRO A 71 9.69 38.71 8.66
N PRO A 72 9.62 39.62 7.68
CA PRO A 72 10.48 40.80 7.68
C PRO A 72 10.33 41.48 9.04
N SER A 73 11.44 41.53 9.78
CA SER A 73 11.52 42.07 11.12
C SER A 73 10.98 43.49 11.05
N GLN A 74 9.80 43.73 11.64
CA GLN A 74 9.19 45.06 11.76
C GLN A 74 9.96 45.98 12.74
N THR A 75 11.26 45.73 12.95
CA THR A 75 12.16 46.48 13.82
C THR A 75 13.08 47.39 13.01
N THR A 76 12.56 48.01 11.96
CA THR A 76 13.07 49.33 11.55
C THR A 76 12.01 50.33 11.98
N PRO A 77 12.21 51.11 13.07
CA PRO A 77 11.34 52.24 13.34
C PRO A 77 11.31 53.12 12.08
N PRO A 78 10.15 53.68 11.70
CA PRO A 78 10.08 54.52 10.52
C PRO A 78 11.11 55.65 10.68
N LEU A 79 12.06 55.73 9.74
CA LEU A 79 12.91 56.91 9.57
C LEU A 79 12.00 58.07 9.15
N THR A 80 11.33 58.71 10.11
CA THR A 80 10.72 60.03 9.94
C THR A 80 11.86 61.05 9.95
N GLY A 81 12.57 61.12 8.82
CA GLY A 81 13.66 62.05 8.56
C GLY A 81 13.35 62.90 7.34
N TRP A 82 12.28 63.69 7.43
CA TRP A 82 12.03 64.93 6.68
C TRP A 82 11.41 65.93 7.66
#